data_AF-A0A0F9IIR6-F1
#
_entry.id   AF-A0A0F9IIR6-F1
#
_cell.length_a   1.000
_cell.length_b   1.000
_cell.length_c   1.000
_cell.angle_alpha   90.00
_cell.angle_beta   90.00
_cell.angle_gamma   90.00
#
_symmetry.space_group_name_H-M   'P 1'
#
loop_
_entity.id
_entity.type
_entity.pdbx_description
1 polymer ?
#
loop_
_entity_poly.entity_id
_entity_poly.type
_entity_poly.pdbx_seq_one_letter_code
_entity_poly.pdbx_strand_id
1 'polypeptide(L)'
;MSKAYKYRGLGLTTKERNAGGRKFTEYQTVYPHLNKLSDLQLLEHLVFLEILEERYKTRIGEISRNTTATKIGITPSGLLKDLNDNSAEIINLKEKLGLFADKKLLDAFQRFQDIIKKFTAWGKDHVLERKTTCPFCSKPFILKIRTDKYEPIKTPFFKDKILANPELWDAYQKGEITKLRYSKILGTSEDFIDWLKEKVFDIKVQKK
;
A
#
# COMPACT_ATOMS: atom_id res chain seq x y z
N MET A 1 40.80 18.10 -15.39
CA MET A 1 40.62 18.35 -13.95
C MET A 1 39.28 19.05 -13.75
N SER A 2 38.29 18.40 -13.15
CA SER A 2 37.00 19.02 -12.84
C SER A 2 37.21 20.13 -11.81
N LYS A 3 36.66 21.32 -12.06
CA LYS A 3 36.72 22.43 -11.10
C LYS A 3 36.07 21.98 -9.79
N ALA A 4 36.78 22.14 -8.67
CA ALA A 4 36.20 21.90 -7.35
C ALA A 4 34.97 22.80 -7.16
N TYR A 5 33.84 22.20 -6.77
CA TYR A 5 32.60 22.93 -6.53
C TYR A 5 32.79 23.88 -5.35
N LYS A 6 32.43 25.16 -5.53
CA LYS A 6 32.57 26.20 -4.49
C LYS A 6 31.19 26.59 -3.99
N TYR A 7 31.01 26.53 -2.67
CA TYR A 7 29.82 27.04 -1.99
C TYR A 7 29.64 28.55 -2.29
N ARG A 8 28.47 28.94 -2.81
CA ARG A 8 28.17 30.32 -3.22
C ARG A 8 27.44 31.07 -2.11
N GLY A 9 26.49 30.42 -1.44
CA GLY A 9 25.74 31.02 -0.31
C GLY A 9 25.05 32.34 -0.69
N LEU A 10 24.34 32.36 -1.82
CA LEU A 10 23.58 33.52 -2.30
C LEU A 10 22.47 33.86 -1.29
N GLY A 11 22.25 35.15 -1.00
CA GLY A 11 21.24 35.59 -0.02
C GLY A 11 21.68 35.54 1.46
N LEU A 12 22.90 35.08 1.74
CA LEU A 12 23.50 35.12 3.07
C LEU A 12 24.44 36.30 3.25
N THR A 13 24.53 36.80 4.49
CA THR A 13 25.53 37.80 4.91
C THR A 13 26.94 37.20 4.84
N THR A 14 27.97 38.04 4.88
CA THR A 14 29.37 37.58 4.83
C THR A 14 29.73 36.61 5.96
N LYS A 15 29.23 36.86 7.19
CA LYS A 15 29.46 35.99 8.35
C LYS A 15 28.81 34.62 8.16
N GLU A 16 27.54 34.62 7.74
CA GLU A 16 26.77 33.41 7.45
C GLU A 16 27.36 32.62 6.28
N ARG A 17 27.84 33.28 5.23
CA ARG A 17 28.49 32.63 4.10
C ARG A 17 29.76 31.89 4.52
N ASN A 18 30.54 32.48 5.41
CA ASN A 18 31.73 31.83 5.97
C ASN A 18 31.36 30.63 6.85
N ALA A 19 30.33 30.75 7.67
CA ALA A 19 29.81 29.64 8.48
C ALA A 19 29.28 28.49 7.60
N GLY A 20 28.50 28.82 6.57
CA GLY A 20 27.99 27.87 5.58
C GLY A 20 29.13 27.18 4.81
N GLY A 21 30.15 27.93 4.37
CA GLY A 21 31.31 27.34 3.70
C GLY A 21 32.06 26.31 4.56
N ARG A 22 32.18 26.55 5.88
CA ARG A 22 32.77 25.60 6.83
C ARG A 22 31.91 24.34 6.95
N LYS A 23 30.61 24.48 7.20
CA LYS A 23 29.66 23.34 7.27
C LYS A 23 29.63 22.53 5.98
N PHE A 24 29.64 23.20 4.82
CA PHE A 24 29.67 22.53 3.52
C PHE A 24 30.92 21.66 3.36
N THR A 25 32.09 22.19 3.74
CA THR A 25 33.36 21.45 3.70
C THR A 25 33.35 20.28 4.69
N GLU A 26 32.76 20.47 5.87
CA GLU A 26 32.57 19.42 6.87
C GLU A 26 31.71 18.28 6.32
N TYR A 27 30.55 18.57 5.72
CA TYR A 27 29.70 17.57 5.08
C TYR A 27 30.42 16.82 3.95
N GLN A 28 31.18 17.51 3.11
CA GLN A 28 31.98 16.85 2.06
C GLN A 28 33.05 15.91 2.64
N THR A 29 33.61 16.25 3.80
CA THR A 29 34.62 15.44 4.48
C THR A 29 34.00 14.21 5.13
N VAL A 30 32.86 14.37 5.81
CA VAL A 30 32.14 13.28 6.50
C VAL A 30 31.45 12.34 5.52
N TYR A 31 30.99 12.85 4.37
CA TYR A 31 30.23 12.09 3.37
C TYR A 31 30.90 12.13 1.99
N PRO A 32 32.01 11.40 1.77
CA PRO A 32 32.76 11.42 0.51
C PRO A 32 31.98 10.93 -0.73
N HIS A 33 30.87 10.21 -0.51
CA HIS A 33 30.03 9.68 -1.58
C HIS A 33 29.21 10.76 -2.30
N LEU A 34 29.08 11.96 -1.71
CA LEU A 34 28.39 13.12 -2.29
C LEU A 34 29.28 13.88 -3.29
N ASN A 35 29.70 13.20 -4.36
CA ASN A 35 30.64 13.76 -5.35
C ASN A 35 29.96 14.21 -6.67
N LYS A 36 28.69 13.89 -6.87
CA LYS A 36 27.94 14.28 -8.08
C LYS A 36 27.52 15.74 -7.99
N LEU A 37 27.48 16.43 -9.12
CA LEU A 37 27.06 17.83 -9.19
C LEU A 37 25.66 18.06 -8.60
N SER A 38 24.72 17.16 -8.85
CA SER A 38 23.38 17.19 -8.27
C SER A 38 23.41 17.17 -6.75
N ASP A 39 24.25 16.32 -6.17
CA ASP A 39 24.34 16.11 -4.74
C ASP A 39 25.01 17.31 -4.08
N LEU A 40 26.00 17.91 -4.75
CA LEU A 40 26.67 19.14 -4.31
C LEU A 40 25.74 20.36 -4.32
N GLN A 41 24.83 20.46 -5.31
CA GLN A 41 23.80 21.50 -5.35
C GLN A 41 22.77 21.30 -4.24
N LEU A 42 22.32 20.06 -4.00
CA LEU A 42 21.41 19.73 -2.91
C LEU A 42 22.05 19.98 -1.54
N LEU A 43 23.34 19.67 -1.40
CA LEU A 43 24.10 19.92 -0.18
C LEU A 43 24.29 21.42 0.06
N GLU A 44 24.56 22.21 -0.99
CA GLU A 44 24.62 23.66 -0.89
C GLU A 44 23.28 24.22 -0.41
N HIS A 45 22.16 23.71 -0.94
CA HIS A 45 20.83 24.11 -0.52
C HIS A 45 20.55 23.72 0.94
N LEU A 46 20.90 22.50 1.34
CA LEU A 46 20.77 22.04 2.73
C LEU A 46 21.51 22.98 3.70
N VAL A 47 22.78 23.26 3.41
CA VAL A 47 23.60 24.14 4.25
C VAL A 47 23.02 25.55 4.31
N PHE A 48 22.49 26.07 3.19
CA PHE A 48 21.81 27.36 3.16
C PHE A 48 20.61 27.39 4.12
N LEU A 49 19.73 26.39 4.07
CA LEU A 49 18.56 26.30 4.94
C LEU A 49 18.95 26.15 6.42
N GLU A 50 20.01 25.40 6.74
CA GLU A 50 20.51 25.29 8.12
C GLU A 50 21.00 26.64 8.67
N ILE A 51 21.66 27.45 7.86
CA ILE A 51 22.09 28.79 8.26
C ILE A 51 20.90 29.75 8.40
N LEU A 52 19.89 29.64 7.52
CA LEU A 52 18.64 30.39 7.69
C LEU A 52 17.90 29.99 8.98
N GLU A 53 17.92 28.70 9.34
CA GLU A 53 17.32 28.22 10.58
C GLU A 53 17.95 28.89 11.80
N GLU A 54 19.29 29.01 11.83
CA GLU A 54 20.03 29.72 12.88
C GLU A 54 19.67 31.21 12.92
N ARG A 55 19.49 31.85 11.76
CA ARG A 55 19.02 33.24 11.68
C ARG A 55 17.63 33.40 12.29
N TYR A 56 16.68 32.53 11.95
CA TYR A 56 15.32 32.56 12.52
C TYR A 56 15.34 32.33 14.02
N LYS A 57 16.10 31.35 14.51
CA LYS A 57 16.28 31.07 15.95
C LYS A 57 16.85 32.28 16.69
N THR A 58 17.87 32.93 16.12
CA THR A 58 18.46 34.16 16.69
C THR A 58 17.45 35.29 16.73
N ARG A 59 16.69 35.49 15.64
CA ARG A 59 15.68 36.56 15.56
C ARG A 59 14.53 36.36 16.54
N ILE A 60 14.04 35.12 16.68
CA ILE A 60 13.03 34.77 17.69
C ILE A 60 13.59 35.05 19.09
N GLY A 61 14.83 34.65 19.37
CA GLY A 61 15.50 34.92 20.64
C GLY A 61 15.64 36.42 20.97
N GLU A 62 15.98 37.25 19.99
CA GLU A 62 16.03 38.72 20.13
C GLU A 62 14.65 39.30 20.47
N ILE A 63 13.60 38.85 19.76
CA ILE A 63 12.22 39.30 19.97
C ILE A 63 11.75 38.89 21.36
N SER A 64 12.03 37.66 21.80
CA SER A 64 11.67 37.16 23.13
C SER A 64 12.35 37.91 24.28
N ARG A 65 13.56 38.46 24.04
CA ARG A 65 14.31 39.26 25.03
C ARG A 65 13.82 40.70 25.12
N ASN A 66 13.19 41.24 24.08
CA ASN A 66 12.60 42.58 24.11
C ASN A 66 11.26 42.57 24.86
N THR A 67 11.28 43.12 26.07
CA THR A 67 10.28 43.02 27.15
C THR A 67 8.85 43.45 26.79
N THR A 68 8.65 44.18 25.70
CA THR A 68 7.33 44.65 25.25
C THR A 68 6.53 43.55 24.55
N ALA A 69 7.19 42.62 23.84
CA ALA A 69 6.53 41.49 23.15
C ALA A 69 6.24 40.32 24.10
N THR A 70 7.11 40.10 25.10
CA THR A 70 6.99 39.03 26.09
C THR A 70 5.80 39.21 27.03
N LYS A 71 5.38 40.46 27.30
CA LYS A 71 4.20 40.75 28.15
C LYS A 71 2.86 40.36 27.52
N ILE A 72 2.82 40.17 26.21
CA ILE A 72 1.58 39.85 25.46
C ILE A 72 1.58 38.37 25.00
N GLY A 73 2.68 37.63 25.17
CA GLY A 73 2.77 36.22 24.78
C GLY A 73 2.68 35.98 23.26
N ILE A 74 2.85 37.03 22.44
CA ILE A 74 2.74 36.92 20.99
C ILE A 74 4.11 36.57 20.42
N THR A 75 4.39 35.27 20.32
CA THR A 75 5.42 34.79 19.39
C THR A 75 4.95 35.09 17.97
N PRO A 76 5.75 35.71 17.08
CA PRO A 76 5.34 35.95 15.70
C PRO A 76 5.03 34.63 15.00
N SER A 77 3.74 34.34 14.79
CA SER A 77 3.26 33.07 14.22
C SER A 77 3.85 32.80 12.83
N GLY A 78 4.13 33.85 12.05
CA GLY A 78 4.80 33.76 10.76
C GLY A 78 6.22 33.18 10.85
N LEU A 79 7.07 33.71 11.75
CA LEU A 79 8.45 33.24 11.90
C LEU A 79 8.51 31.80 12.42
N LEU A 80 7.57 31.41 13.28
CA LEU A 80 7.49 30.03 13.77
C LEU A 80 7.09 29.07 12.64
N LYS A 81 6.16 29.49 11.79
CA LYS A 81 5.78 28.73 10.60
C LYS A 81 6.95 28.59 9.63
N ASP A 82 7.63 29.69 9.30
CA ASP A 82 8.80 29.69 8.42
C ASP A 82 9.92 28.80 8.97
N LEU A 83 10.12 28.81 10.30
CA LEU A 83 11.07 27.92 10.97
C LEU A 83 10.67 26.45 10.80
N ASN A 84 9.41 26.10 11.05
CA ASN A 84 8.92 24.72 10.93
C ASN A 84 8.98 24.22 9.48
N ASP A 85 8.59 25.05 8.52
CA ASP A 85 8.64 24.74 7.09
C ASP A 85 10.09 24.51 6.65
N ASN A 86 11.02 25.36 7.11
CA ASN A 86 12.45 25.23 6.86
C ASN A 86 13.03 23.95 7.51
N SER A 87 12.65 23.63 8.75
CA SER A 87 13.09 22.38 9.42
C SER A 87 12.58 21.13 8.69
N ALA A 88 11.34 21.14 8.19
CA ALA A 88 10.80 20.04 7.39
C ALA A 88 11.56 19.84 6.08
N GLU A 89 11.92 20.94 5.40
CA GLU A 89 12.71 20.89 4.17
C GLU A 89 14.14 20.38 4.43
N ILE A 90 14.78 20.79 5.53
CA ILE A 90 16.08 20.27 5.98
C ILE A 90 16.03 18.75 6.14
N ILE A 91 15.00 18.22 6.82
CA ILE A 91 14.82 16.77 7.02
C ILE A 91 14.70 16.05 5.67
N ASN A 92 13.85 16.56 4.77
CA ASN A 92 13.65 16.00 3.44
C ASN A 92 14.94 15.98 2.61
N LEU A 93 15.76 17.04 2.68
CA LEU A 93 17.05 17.09 1.99
C LEU A 93 18.07 16.13 2.61
N LYS A 94 18.13 16.03 3.94
CA LYS A 94 18.96 15.04 4.63
C LYS A 94 18.59 13.61 4.24
N GLU A 95 17.31 13.32 4.06
CA GLU A 95 16.83 12.01 3.58
C GLU A 95 17.28 11.74 2.13
N LYS A 96 17.10 12.71 1.23
CA LYS A 96 17.50 12.62 -0.18
C LYS A 96 19.00 12.44 -0.36
N LEU A 97 19.79 13.12 0.48
CA LEU A 97 21.26 13.00 0.49
C LEU A 97 21.75 11.75 1.25
N GLY A 98 20.86 10.98 1.89
CA GLY A 98 21.24 9.77 2.61
C GLY A 98 22.04 10.02 3.89
N LEU A 99 21.89 11.18 4.52
CA LEU A 99 22.68 11.61 5.68
C LEU A 99 22.28 10.94 7.01
N PHE A 100 21.19 10.17 7.03
CA PHE A 100 20.78 9.41 8.21
C PHE A 100 21.65 8.15 8.37
N ALA A 101 22.66 8.25 9.23
CA ALA A 101 23.64 7.19 9.51
C ALA A 101 23.02 5.86 10.02
N ASP A 102 21.80 5.90 10.58
CA ASP A 102 21.15 4.75 11.23
C ASP A 102 19.88 4.24 10.53
N LYS A 103 19.87 4.21 9.20
CA LYS A 103 18.76 3.54 8.50
C LYS A 103 18.65 2.05 8.83
N LYS A 104 19.68 1.37 9.35
CA LYS A 104 19.66 -0.10 9.54
C LYS A 104 18.56 -0.63 10.48
N LEU A 105 18.15 0.12 11.50
CA LEU A 105 17.11 -0.31 12.46
C LEU A 105 15.69 -0.01 11.99
N LEU A 106 15.46 1.16 11.40
CA LEU A 106 14.19 1.51 10.75
C LEU A 106 13.95 0.66 9.50
N ASP A 107 15.00 0.33 8.76
CA ASP A 107 14.94 -0.47 7.53
C ASP A 107 14.43 -1.89 7.80
N ALA A 108 14.77 -2.54 8.92
CA ALA A 108 14.25 -3.88 9.21
C ALA A 108 12.73 -3.88 9.46
N PHE A 109 12.24 -2.96 10.28
CA PHE A 109 10.81 -2.83 10.58
C PHE A 109 10.03 -2.30 9.36
N GLN A 110 10.57 -1.30 8.66
CA GLN A 110 9.96 -0.76 7.45
C GLN A 110 9.94 -1.80 6.33
N ARG A 111 11.02 -2.58 6.13
CA ARG A 111 11.03 -3.72 5.20
C ARG A 111 9.97 -4.75 5.57
N PHE A 112 9.79 -5.05 6.85
CA PHE A 112 8.76 -5.97 7.29
C PHE A 112 7.35 -5.43 6.98
N GLN A 113 7.10 -4.15 7.25
CA GLN A 113 5.84 -3.51 6.86
C GLN A 113 5.63 -3.49 5.34
N ASP A 114 6.68 -3.24 4.56
CA ASP A 114 6.63 -3.24 3.10
C ASP A 114 6.36 -4.66 2.56
N ILE A 115 6.92 -5.70 3.19
CA ILE A 115 6.62 -7.11 2.89
C ILE A 115 5.15 -7.41 3.19
N ILE A 116 4.62 -6.96 4.33
CA ILE A 116 3.18 -7.11 4.65
C ILE A 116 2.33 -6.41 3.59
N LYS A 117 2.62 -5.16 3.26
CA LYS A 117 1.88 -4.40 2.24
C LYS A 117 1.93 -5.08 0.88
N LYS A 118 3.11 -5.54 0.45
CA LYS A 118 3.29 -6.31 -0.79
C LYS A 118 2.52 -7.63 -0.76
N PHE A 119 2.52 -8.34 0.37
CA PHE A 119 1.78 -9.59 0.54
C PHE A 119 0.27 -9.36 0.53
N THR A 120 -0.23 -8.28 1.14
CA THR A 120 -1.65 -7.91 1.11
C THR A 120 -2.08 -7.50 -0.30
N ALA A 121 -1.28 -6.70 -1.01
CA ALA A 121 -1.54 -6.36 -2.41
C ALA A 121 -1.54 -7.60 -3.29
N TRP A 122 -0.52 -8.45 -3.17
CA TRP A 122 -0.45 -9.73 -3.85
C TRP A 122 -1.67 -10.60 -3.56
N GLY A 123 -2.12 -10.71 -2.32
CA GLY A 123 -3.31 -11.47 -1.94
C GLY A 123 -4.62 -10.92 -2.53
N LYS A 124 -4.73 -9.60 -2.72
CA LYS A 124 -5.85 -8.97 -3.45
C LYS A 124 -5.80 -9.27 -4.95
N ASP A 125 -4.61 -9.37 -5.52
CA ASP A 125 -4.41 -9.67 -6.94
C ASP A 125 -4.50 -11.18 -7.24
N HIS A 126 -4.28 -12.02 -6.22
CA HIS A 126 -4.22 -13.48 -6.30
C HIS A 126 -5.25 -14.15 -5.37
N VAL A 127 -6.47 -13.63 -5.31
CA VAL A 127 -7.59 -14.14 -4.49
C VAL A 127 -7.86 -15.64 -4.71
N LEU A 128 -7.50 -16.14 -5.89
CA LEU A 128 -7.70 -17.52 -6.34
C LEU A 128 -6.56 -18.46 -5.92
N GLU A 129 -5.53 -17.97 -5.25
CA GLU A 129 -4.41 -18.77 -4.76
C GLU A 129 -4.56 -19.01 -3.25
N ARG A 130 -4.78 -20.26 -2.85
CA ARG A 130 -4.81 -20.64 -1.43
C ARG A 130 -3.50 -21.31 -1.04
N LYS A 131 -2.83 -20.76 -0.04
CA LYS A 131 -1.71 -21.46 0.60
C LYS A 131 -2.25 -22.54 1.53
N THR A 132 -1.70 -23.73 1.41
CA THR A 132 -1.89 -24.81 2.37
C THR A 132 -0.56 -25.54 2.58
N THR A 133 -0.47 -26.35 3.63
CA THR A 133 0.71 -27.16 3.94
C THR A 133 0.39 -28.62 3.71
N CYS A 134 1.35 -29.37 3.18
CA CYS A 134 1.20 -30.82 3.04
C CYS A 134 1.02 -31.47 4.42
N PRO A 135 -0.03 -32.29 4.64
CA PRO A 135 -0.25 -32.92 5.94
C PRO A 135 0.83 -33.94 6.32
N PHE A 136 1.61 -34.43 5.35
CA PHE A 136 2.64 -35.45 5.59
C PHE A 136 4.05 -34.88 5.79
N CYS A 137 4.40 -33.79 5.10
CA CYS A 137 5.76 -33.25 5.11
C CYS A 137 5.84 -31.76 5.46
N SER A 138 4.71 -31.12 5.77
CA SER A 138 4.58 -29.70 6.15
C SER A 138 5.13 -28.69 5.15
N LYS A 139 5.53 -29.12 3.95
CA LYS A 139 5.99 -28.22 2.89
C LYS A 139 4.81 -27.35 2.43
N PRO A 140 4.99 -26.02 2.36
CA PRO A 140 3.95 -25.13 1.86
C PRO A 140 3.81 -25.30 0.35
N PHE A 141 2.58 -25.41 -0.14
CA PHE A 141 2.29 -25.36 -1.56
C PHE A 141 1.07 -24.48 -1.83
N ILE A 142 1.00 -23.97 -3.06
CA ILE A 142 -0.03 -23.02 -3.48
C ILE A 142 -1.04 -23.78 -4.34
N LEU A 143 -2.29 -23.77 -3.90
CA LEU A 143 -3.43 -24.26 -4.68
C LEU A 143 -3.95 -23.11 -5.55
N LYS A 144 -3.82 -23.24 -6.87
CA LYS A 144 -4.50 -22.35 -7.83
C LYS A 144 -5.93 -22.86 -8.04
N ILE A 145 -6.93 -22.06 -7.71
CA ILE A 145 -8.33 -22.33 -8.09
C ILE A 145 -8.42 -22.13 -9.61
N ARG A 146 -8.74 -23.20 -10.35
CA ARG A 146 -8.95 -23.15 -11.81
C ARG A 146 -10.23 -22.39 -12.13
N THR A 147 -10.12 -21.11 -12.51
CA THR A 147 -11.26 -20.28 -12.95
C THR A 147 -11.45 -20.29 -14.48
N ASP A 148 -10.50 -20.83 -15.22
CA ASP A 148 -10.50 -21.03 -16.67
C ASP A 148 -11.47 -22.11 -17.17
N LYS A 149 -12.11 -22.87 -16.26
CA LYS A 149 -12.99 -24.00 -16.60
C LYS A 149 -14.45 -23.85 -16.19
N TYR A 150 -14.86 -22.69 -15.70
CA TYR A 150 -16.25 -22.45 -15.30
C TYR A 150 -16.88 -21.39 -16.20
N GLU A 151 -17.42 -21.85 -17.32
CA GLU A 151 -18.43 -21.10 -18.05
C GLU A 151 -19.77 -21.21 -17.28
N PRO A 152 -20.51 -20.11 -17.07
CA PRO A 152 -21.87 -20.19 -16.56
C PRO A 152 -22.77 -20.82 -17.64
N ILE A 153 -22.85 -22.15 -17.67
CA ILE A 153 -23.73 -22.85 -18.57
C ILE A 153 -25.13 -22.84 -17.97
N LYS A 154 -26.03 -22.03 -18.54
CA LYS A 154 -27.48 -22.20 -18.36
C LYS A 154 -27.92 -23.42 -19.15
N THR A 155 -27.63 -24.61 -18.66
CA THR A 155 -28.18 -25.83 -19.25
C THR A 155 -29.68 -25.91 -18.94
N PRO A 156 -30.55 -26.27 -19.89
CA PRO A 156 -31.98 -26.46 -19.64
C PRO A 156 -32.27 -27.59 -18.63
N PHE A 157 -31.27 -28.43 -18.33
CA PHE A 157 -31.34 -29.55 -17.41
C PHE A 157 -30.88 -29.23 -15.99
N PHE A 158 -30.36 -28.03 -15.72
CA PHE A 158 -29.98 -27.63 -14.37
C PHE A 158 -30.69 -26.33 -13.98
N LYS A 159 -31.43 -26.39 -12.88
CA LYS A 159 -31.93 -25.20 -12.18
C LYS A 159 -31.03 -24.97 -10.99
N ASP A 160 -30.18 -23.95 -11.08
CA ASP A 160 -29.06 -23.69 -10.17
C ASP A 160 -28.06 -24.86 -10.09
N LYS A 161 -28.13 -25.66 -9.01
CA LYS A 161 -27.26 -26.84 -8.76
C LYS A 161 -28.03 -28.17 -8.83
N ILE A 162 -29.33 -28.13 -9.15
CA ILE A 162 -30.21 -29.30 -9.14
C ILE A 162 -30.42 -29.76 -10.58
N LEU A 163 -30.12 -31.04 -10.84
CA LEU A 163 -30.42 -31.70 -12.11
C LEU A 163 -31.92 -31.94 -12.21
N ALA A 164 -32.60 -31.23 -13.11
CA ALA A 164 -34.04 -31.34 -13.32
C ALA A 164 -34.36 -31.05 -14.80
N ASN A 165 -35.19 -31.88 -15.41
CA ASN A 165 -35.66 -31.69 -16.78
C ASN A 165 -37.18 -31.47 -16.78
N PRO A 166 -37.66 -30.25 -17.11
CA PRO A 166 -39.09 -29.96 -17.14
C PRO A 166 -39.90 -30.84 -18.10
N GLU A 167 -39.34 -31.19 -19.27
CA GLU A 167 -40.05 -32.01 -20.27
C GLU A 167 -40.22 -33.46 -19.80
N LEU A 168 -39.19 -34.02 -19.14
CA LEU A 168 -39.30 -35.34 -18.52
C LEU A 168 -40.27 -35.34 -17.35
N TRP A 169 -40.34 -34.23 -16.61
CA TRP A 169 -41.33 -34.07 -15.56
C TRP A 169 -42.77 -34.09 -16.12
N ASP A 170 -43.02 -33.37 -17.22
CA ASP A 170 -44.33 -33.36 -17.87
C ASP A 170 -44.70 -34.74 -18.45
N ALA A 171 -43.76 -35.45 -19.08
CA ALA A 171 -43.98 -36.82 -19.57
C ALA A 171 -44.26 -37.80 -18.42
N TYR A 172 -43.59 -37.64 -17.27
CA TYR A 172 -43.84 -38.43 -16.07
C TYR A 172 -45.23 -38.15 -15.50
N GLN A 173 -45.65 -36.88 -15.43
CA GLN A 173 -47.00 -36.50 -14.98
C GLN A 173 -48.11 -37.05 -15.89
N LYS A 174 -47.86 -37.13 -17.20
CA LYS A 174 -48.78 -37.75 -18.17
C LYS A 174 -48.78 -39.28 -18.14
N GLY A 175 -47.88 -39.89 -17.37
CA GLY A 175 -47.72 -41.35 -17.28
C GLY A 175 -47.04 -41.99 -18.50
N GLU A 176 -46.43 -41.19 -19.38
CA GLU A 176 -45.75 -41.66 -20.59
C GLU A 176 -44.42 -42.36 -20.26
N ILE A 177 -43.80 -42.01 -19.13
CA ILE A 177 -42.59 -42.65 -18.62
C ILE A 177 -42.75 -43.10 -17.17
N THR A 178 -42.12 -44.21 -16.82
CA THR A 178 -42.10 -44.70 -15.43
C THR A 178 -41.03 -43.99 -14.59
N LYS A 179 -41.22 -43.95 -13.27
CA LYS A 179 -40.27 -43.37 -12.31
C LYS A 179 -38.85 -43.96 -12.43
N LEU A 180 -38.76 -45.29 -12.55
CA LEU A 180 -37.50 -46.01 -12.79
C LEU A 180 -36.85 -45.60 -14.12
N ARG A 181 -37.64 -45.34 -15.17
CA ARG A 181 -37.10 -44.89 -16.45
C ARG A 181 -36.58 -43.46 -16.36
N TYR A 182 -37.29 -42.59 -15.63
CA TYR A 182 -36.87 -41.21 -15.39
C TYR A 182 -35.56 -41.16 -14.59
N SER A 183 -35.45 -41.91 -13.49
CA SER A 183 -34.22 -41.96 -12.67
C SER A 183 -33.03 -42.48 -13.47
N LYS A 184 -33.22 -43.50 -14.32
CA LYS A 184 -32.20 -44.00 -15.25
C LYS A 184 -31.76 -42.95 -16.27
N ILE A 185 -32.68 -42.15 -16.83
CA ILE A 185 -32.36 -41.10 -17.80
C ILE A 185 -31.53 -39.98 -17.15
N LEU A 186 -31.85 -39.62 -15.90
CA LEU A 186 -31.07 -38.61 -15.15
C LEU A 186 -29.80 -39.18 -14.50
N GLY A 187 -29.64 -40.50 -14.46
CA GLY A 187 -28.54 -41.15 -13.75
C GLY A 187 -28.62 -41.02 -12.23
N THR A 188 -29.81 -40.96 -11.67
CA THR A 188 -30.07 -40.73 -10.24
C THR A 188 -30.88 -41.89 -9.62
N SER A 189 -31.11 -41.85 -8.31
CA SER A 189 -32.01 -42.79 -7.63
C SER A 189 -33.49 -42.46 -7.88
N GLU A 190 -34.39 -43.41 -7.63
CA GLU A 190 -35.84 -43.16 -7.68
C GLU A 190 -36.29 -42.17 -6.60
N ASP A 191 -35.71 -42.23 -5.39
CA ASP A 191 -36.00 -41.30 -4.29
C ASP A 191 -35.69 -39.84 -4.65
N PHE A 192 -34.68 -39.64 -5.52
CA PHE A 192 -34.35 -38.31 -6.03
C PHE A 192 -35.51 -37.70 -6.85
N ILE A 193 -36.29 -38.54 -7.55
CA ILE A 193 -37.45 -38.08 -8.34
C ILE A 193 -38.59 -37.62 -7.41
N ASP A 194 -38.81 -38.30 -6.29
CA ASP A 194 -39.78 -37.85 -5.27
C ASP A 194 -39.33 -36.55 -4.62
N TRP A 195 -38.04 -36.44 -4.30
CA TRP A 195 -37.47 -35.20 -3.76
C TRP A 195 -37.59 -34.04 -4.76
N LEU A 196 -37.37 -34.28 -6.06
CA LEU A 196 -37.56 -33.29 -7.12
C LEU A 196 -39.01 -32.79 -7.18
N LYS A 197 -39.97 -33.72 -7.04
CA LYS A 197 -41.39 -33.37 -6.96
C LYS A 197 -41.64 -32.33 -5.87
N GLU A 198 -41.24 -32.66 -4.64
CA GLU A 198 -41.48 -31.82 -3.46
C GLU A 198 -40.73 -30.48 -3.49
N LYS A 199 -39.45 -30.49 -3.90
CA LYS A 199 -38.54 -29.35 -3.74
C LYS A 199 -38.37 -28.49 -4.97
N VAL A 200 -38.82 -28.92 -6.15
CA VAL A 200 -38.61 -28.16 -7.39
C VAL A 200 -39.93 -27.85 -8.08
N PHE A 201 -40.81 -28.84 -8.23
CA PHE A 201 -42.01 -28.72 -9.04
C PHE A 201 -43.27 -28.33 -8.23
N ASP A 202 -43.45 -28.89 -7.03
CA ASP A 202 -44.65 -28.64 -6.18
C ASP A 202 -44.57 -27.35 -5.34
N ILE A 203 -43.42 -26.68 -5.30
CA ILE A 203 -43.25 -25.39 -4.57
C ILE A 203 -44.21 -24.30 -5.06
N LYS A 204 -44.78 -24.43 -6.27
CA LYS A 204 -45.73 -23.45 -6.84
C LYS A 204 -47.14 -23.48 -6.22
N VAL A 205 -47.46 -24.40 -5.31
CA VAL A 205 -48.82 -24.47 -4.71
C VAL A 205 -48.95 -23.66 -3.41
N GLN A 206 -47.87 -23.18 -2.79
CA GLN A 206 -47.92 -22.48 -1.48
C GLN A 206 -47.59 -20.97 -1.52
N LYS A 207 -47.60 -20.35 -2.71
CA LYS A 207 -47.59 -18.88 -2.83
C LYS A 207 -48.82 -18.40 -3.60
N LYS A 208 -49.98 -18.53 -2.98
CA LYS A 208 -51.16 -17.68 -3.18
C LYS A 208 -51.72 -17.32 -1.81
#